data_AF-A0A662USB2-F1
#
_entry.id   AF-A0A662USB2-F1
#
_cell.length_a   1.000
_cell.length_b   1.000
_cell.length_c   1.000
_cell.angle_alpha   90.00
_cell.angle_beta   90.00
_cell.angle_gamma   90.00
#
_symmetry.space_group_name_H-M   'P 1'
#
loop_
_entity.id
_entity.type
_entity.pdbx_description
1 polymer ?
#
loop_
_entity_poly.entity_id
_entity_poly.type
_entity_poly.pdbx_seq_one_letter_code
_entity_poly.pdbx_strand_id
1 'polypeptide(L)' 'NLVGGKVIARDSYGNMYVGRVIRAHARGRNNVVIAVFKRSPPGQMIGSEVLIYR' A
#
# COMPACT_ATOMS: atom_id res chain seq x y z
N ASN A 1 -10.80 -5.42 -8.39
CA ASN A 1 -10.82 -3.97 -8.09
C ASN A 1 -10.47 -3.78 -6.61
N LEU A 2 -9.27 -3.30 -6.29
CA LEU A 2 -8.75 -3.15 -4.92
C LEU A 2 -9.00 -1.76 -4.32
N VAL A 3 -9.62 -0.84 -5.09
CA VAL A 3 -9.92 0.52 -4.65
C VAL A 3 -10.81 0.48 -3.40
N GLY A 4 -10.43 1.25 -2.38
CA GLY A 4 -11.10 1.30 -1.10
C GLY A 4 -10.62 0.26 -0.07
N GLY A 5 -9.77 -0.71 -0.46
CA GLY A 5 -9.18 -1.68 0.46
C GLY A 5 -8.20 -1.06 1.45
N LYS A 6 -8.13 -1.61 2.66
CA LYS A 6 -7.16 -1.23 3.70
C LYS A 6 -5.81 -1.87 3.39
N VAL A 7 -4.73 -1.10 3.49
CA VAL A 7 -3.37 -1.59 3.28
C VAL A 7 -2.61 -1.52 4.59
N ILE A 8 -1.93 -2.61 4.94
CA ILE A 8 -1.05 -2.68 6.11
C ILE A 8 0.32 -3.12 5.63
N ALA A 9 1.32 -2.28 5.88
CA ALA A 9 2.73 -2.59 5.64
C ALA A 9 3.46 -2.68 6.98
N ARG A 10 4.38 -3.64 7.11
CA ARG A 10 5.25 -3.80 8.27
C ARG A 10 6.70 -3.69 7.82
N ASP A 11 7.51 -2.92 8.54
CA ASP A 11 8.95 -2.94 8.31
C ASP A 11 9.63 -4.07 9.11
N SER A 12 10.91 -4.28 8.87
CA SER A 12 11.75 -5.26 9.57
C SER A 12 11.94 -4.96 11.06
N TYR A 13 11.66 -3.74 11.49
CA TYR A 13 11.74 -3.29 12.88
C TYR A 13 10.40 -3.43 13.64
N GLY A 14 9.35 -3.88 12.96
CA GLY A 14 8.01 -4.06 13.54
C GLY A 14 7.12 -2.81 13.51
N ASN A 15 7.54 -1.72 12.86
CA ASN A 15 6.69 -0.55 12.68
C ASN A 15 5.57 -0.85 11.68
N MET A 16 4.35 -0.44 12.03
CA MET A 16 3.16 -0.63 11.22
C MET A 16 2.75 0.66 10.50
N TYR A 17 2.51 0.54 9.21
CA TYR A 17 2.02 1.62 8.35
C TYR A 17 0.66 1.22 7.78
N VAL A 18 -0.35 1.99 8.15
CA VAL A 18 -1.74 1.73 7.72
C VAL A 18 -2.16 2.78 6.71
N GLY A 19 -2.79 2.31 5.63
CA GLY A 19 -3.25 3.13 4.53
C GLY A 19 -4.48 2.59 3.85
N ARG A 20 -4.85 3.23 2.74
CA ARG A 20 -5.98 2.83 1.90
C ARG A 20 -5.63 2.96 0.44
N VAL A 21 -6.10 2.03 -0.38
CA VAL A 21 -6.00 2.14 -1.84
C VAL A 21 -6.99 3.19 -2.34
N ILE A 22 -6.48 4.22 -3.01
CA ILE A 22 -7.30 5.35 -3.48
C ILE A 22 -7.70 5.21 -4.95
N ARG A 23 -6.82 4.69 -5.80
CA ARG A 23 -7.07 4.57 -7.25
C ARG A 23 -6.13 3.56 -7.90
N ALA A 24 -6.51 3.07 -9.07
CA ALA A 24 -5.60 2.33 -9.94
C ALA A 24 -4.61 3.29 -10.62
N HIS A 25 -3.36 2.88 -10.78
CA HIS A 25 -2.35 3.62 -11.54
C HIS A 25 -2.58 3.43 -13.05
N ALA A 26 -2.27 4.45 -13.86
CA ALA A 26 -2.33 4.40 -15.34
C ALA A 26 -3.62 3.76 -15.92
N ARG A 27 -4.80 4.10 -15.37
CA ARG A 27 -6.11 3.53 -15.74
C ARG A 27 -6.22 2.00 -15.62
N GLY A 28 -5.43 1.38 -14.74
CA GLY A 28 -5.49 -0.07 -14.49
C GLY A 28 -4.61 -0.92 -15.40
N ARG A 29 -3.75 -0.31 -16.22
CA ARG A 29 -2.72 -1.06 -16.95
C ARG A 29 -1.71 -1.63 -15.95
N ASN A 30 -1.43 -2.93 -16.04
CA ASN A 30 -0.47 -3.68 -15.21
C ASN A 30 -0.85 -3.90 -13.73
N ASN A 31 -2.13 -3.79 -13.36
CA ASN A 31 -2.63 -4.09 -12.00
C ASN A 31 -1.94 -3.29 -10.86
N VAL A 32 -1.32 -2.16 -11.18
CA VAL A 32 -0.69 -1.29 -10.19
C VAL A 32 -1.75 -0.40 -9.53
N VAL A 33 -1.67 -0.26 -8.21
CA VAL A 33 -2.58 0.58 -7.42
C VAL A 33 -1.81 1.63 -6.64
N ILE A 34 -2.44 2.77 -6.40
CA ILE A 34 -1.91 3.85 -5.58
C ILE A 34 -2.61 3.79 -4.22
N ALA A 35 -1.84 3.62 -3.16
CA ALA A 35 -2.30 3.69 -1.79
C ALA A 35 -1.76 4.94 -1.09
N VAL A 36 -2.57 5.51 -0.20
CA VAL A 36 -2.17 6.60 0.68
C VAL A 36 -2.11 6.07 2.10
N PHE A 37 -0.96 6.25 2.74
CA PHE A 37 -0.72 5.84 4.12
C PHE A 37 -0.88 7.04 5.06
N LYS A 38 -1.32 6.79 6.30
CA LYS A 38 -1.41 7.84 7.33
C LYS A 38 -0.03 8.43 7.66
N ARG A 39 1.00 7.59 7.65
CA ARG A 39 2.41 7.97 7.78
C ARG A 39 3.12 7.49 6.53
N SER A 40 3.92 8.36 5.90
CA SER A 40 4.71 7.98 4.74
C SER A 40 5.65 6.83 5.10
N PRO A 41 5.56 5.68 4.42
CA PRO A 41 6.51 4.60 4.64
C PRO A 41 7.91 5.03 4.18
N PRO A 42 8.97 4.64 4.90
CA PRO A 42 10.33 4.93 4.53
C PRO A 42 10.72 4.19 3.24
N GLY A 43 11.65 4.76 2.46
CA GLY A 43 12.12 4.19 1.19
C GLY A 43 12.72 2.79 1.31
N GLN A 44 13.21 2.40 2.50
CA GLN A 44 13.71 1.06 2.79
C GLN A 44 12.66 -0.06 2.60
N MET A 45 11.37 0.28 2.60
CA MET A 45 10.27 -0.69 2.44
C MET A 45 9.93 -0.98 0.98
N ILE A 46 10.62 -0.36 0.02
CA ILE A 46 10.42 -0.66 -1.40
C ILE A 46 10.80 -2.12 -1.66
N GLY A 47 9.90 -2.89 -2.27
CA GLY A 47 10.06 -4.32 -2.51
C GLY A 47 9.60 -5.22 -1.35
N SER A 48 9.22 -4.64 -0.20
CA SER A 48 8.58 -5.40 0.88
C SER A 48 7.15 -5.77 0.53
N GLU A 49 6.70 -6.90 1.06
CA GLU A 49 5.31 -7.33 0.93
C GLU A 49 4.37 -6.49 1.80
N VAL A 50 3.14 -6.30 1.32
CA VAL A 50 2.08 -5.58 2.02
C VAL A 50 0.79 -6.36 1.98
N LEU A 51 0.01 -6.27 3.07
CA LEU A 51 -1.28 -6.94 3.17
C LEU A 51 -2.39 -5.98 2.76
N ILE A 52 -3.26 -6.41 1.85
CA ILE A 52 -4.43 -5.66 1.42
C ILE A 52 -5.68 -6.40 1.88
N TYR A 53 -6.50 -5.75 2.70
CA TYR A 53 -7.79 -6.26 3.17
C TYR A 53 -8.92 -5.54 2.43
N ARG A 54 -9.94 -6.29 2.06
CA ARG A 54 -11.15 -5.76 1.43
C ARG A 54 -12.37 -5.97 2.32
#